data_AF-A0AAD2EG66-F1
#
_entry.id   AF-A0AAD2EG66-F1
#
_cell.length_a   1.000
_cell.length_b   1.000
_cell.length_c   1.000
_cell.angle_alpha   90.00
_cell.angle_beta   90.00
_cell.angle_gamma   90.00
#
_symmetry.space_group_name_H-M   'P 1'
#
loop_
_entity.id
_entity.type
_entity.pdbx_description
1 polymer ?
#
loop_
_entity_poly.entity_id
_entity_poly.type
_entity_poly.pdbx_seq_one_letter_code
_entity_poly.pdbx_strand_id
1 'polypeptide(L)' 'MAQCVQLVNGQFQLDGSPASSCTGYLVLTADEVALLHALPPLSVSDGALIGSAMLGLWGLAFVFRSAVRAIYQREEE' A
#
# COMPACT_ATOMS: atom_id res chain seq x y z
N MET A 1 -18.11 -18.00 14.39
CA MET A 1 -16.96 -18.43 15.22
C MET A 1 -15.82 -17.47 14.94
N ALA A 2 -15.29 -16.81 15.96
CA ALA A 2 -14.18 -15.87 15.82
C ALA A 2 -12.87 -16.61 16.12
N GLN A 3 -11.85 -16.36 15.32
CA GLN A 3 -10.52 -16.96 15.45
C GLN A 3 -9.50 -15.85 15.69
N CYS A 4 -8.43 -16.18 16.40
CA CYS A 4 -7.40 -15.22 16.73
C CYS A 4 -6.29 -15.32 15.72
N VAL A 5 -5.92 -14.18 15.15
CA VAL A 5 -4.89 -14.13 14.11
C VAL A 5 -3.79 -13.19 14.57
N GLN A 6 -2.55 -13.66 14.48
CA GLN A 6 -1.36 -12.89 14.78
C GLN A 6 -0.63 -12.53 13.49
N LEU A 7 -0.01 -11.35 13.47
CA LEU A 7 0.95 -11.00 12.43
C LEU A 7 2.34 -11.46 12.88
N VAL A 8 2.84 -12.56 12.31
CA VAL A 8 4.20 -13.07 12.56
C VAL A 8 4.98 -12.96 11.26
N ASN A 9 6.09 -12.22 11.28
CA ASN A 9 6.93 -11.98 10.09
C ASN A 9 6.16 -11.43 8.86
N GLY A 10 5.15 -10.59 9.10
CA GLY A 10 4.33 -10.00 8.03
C GLY A 10 3.33 -10.96 7.39
N GLN A 11 3.16 -12.16 7.94
CA GLN A 11 2.15 -13.13 7.54
C GLN A 11 1.11 -13.27 8.65
N PHE A 12 -0.16 -13.40 8.25
CA PHE A 12 -1.25 -13.69 9.17
C PHE A 12 -1.22 -15.18 9.51
N GLN A 13 -0.94 -15.49 10.76
CA GLN A 13 -0.95 -16.86 11.28
C GLN A 13 -2.14 -17.03 12.22
N LEU A 14 -2.97 -18.04 11.95
CA LEU A 14 -4.08 -18.40 12.83
C LEU A 14 -3.52 -19.05 14.11
N ASP A 15 -3.96 -18.53 15.25
CA ASP A 15 -3.74 -19.16 16.54
C ASP A 15 -4.99 -19.95 16.96
N GLY A 16 -4.79 -21.17 17.46
CA GLY A 16 -5.86 -22.09 17.86
C GLY A 16 -6.52 -21.73 19.21
N SER A 17 -6.07 -20.64 19.82
CA SER A 17 -6.55 -20.13 21.11
C SER A 17 -8.00 -19.61 21.04
N PRO A 18 -8.81 -19.81 22.09
CA PRO A 18 -10.19 -19.33 22.12
C PRO A 18 -10.27 -17.81 22.09
N ALA A 19 -11.28 -17.25 21.39
CA ALA A 19 -11.46 -15.81 21.19
C ALA A 19 -11.47 -14.95 22.48
N SER A 20 -11.74 -15.55 23.64
CA SER A 20 -11.73 -14.90 24.95
C SER A 20 -10.34 -14.64 25.52
N SER A 21 -9.28 -15.29 25.03
CA SER A 21 -7.90 -15.13 25.51
C SER A 21 -7.01 -14.30 24.58
N CYS A 22 -7.60 -13.60 23.61
CA CYS A 22 -6.88 -12.95 22.51
C CYS A 22 -6.47 -11.52 22.85
N THR A 23 -5.71 -11.35 23.92
CA THR A 23 -5.07 -10.07 24.26
C THR A 23 -3.88 -9.82 23.33
N GLY A 24 -4.01 -8.84 22.42
CA GLY A 24 -2.97 -8.46 21.46
C GLY A 24 -3.12 -9.06 20.05
N TYR A 25 -4.21 -9.77 19.78
CA TYR A 25 -4.52 -10.38 18.49
C TYR A 25 -5.73 -9.68 17.86
N LEU A 26 -5.80 -9.64 16.53
CA LEU A 26 -7.02 -9.23 15.86
C LEU A 26 -8.03 -10.39 15.96
N VAL A 27 -9.21 -10.09 16.47
CA VAL A 27 -10.34 -11.02 16.47
C VAL A 27 -10.98 -10.90 15.09
N LEU A 28 -10.69 -11.86 14.20
CA LEU A 28 -11.34 -11.91 12.89
C LEU A 28 -12.48 -12.93 12.92
N THR A 29 -13.55 -12.58 12.23
CA THR A 29 -14.60 -13.53 11.88
C THR A 29 -14.12 -14.47 10.76
N ALA A 30 -14.70 -15.66 10.67
CA ALA A 30 -14.31 -16.65 9.65
C ALA A 30 -14.41 -16.11 8.21
N ASP A 31 -15.30 -15.15 7.97
CA ASP A 31 -15.49 -14.49 6.67
C ASP A 31 -14.36 -13.49 6.36
N GLU A 32 -13.86 -12.78 7.38
CA GLU A 32 -12.73 -11.87 7.21
C GLU A 32 -11.41 -12.63 7.00
N VAL A 33 -11.22 -13.79 7.63
CA VAL A 33 -10.08 -14.68 7.34
C VAL A 33 -10.13 -15.19 5.89
N ALA A 34 -11.32 -15.49 5.39
CA ALA A 34 -11.51 -15.83 3.98
C ALA A 34 -11.26 -14.62 3.06
N LEU A 35 -11.29 -13.37 3.53
CA LEU A 35 -10.92 -12.20 2.73
C LEU A 35 -9.44 -11.80 2.83
N LEU A 36 -8.69 -12.36 3.78
CA LEU A 36 -7.28 -12.01 4.00
C LEU A 36 -6.38 -12.33 2.80
N HIS A 37 -6.73 -13.33 1.99
CA HIS A 37 -5.99 -13.65 0.76
C HIS A 37 -6.31 -12.70 -0.40
N ALA A 38 -7.39 -11.91 -0.32
CA ALA A 38 -7.78 -10.94 -1.34
C ALA A 38 -7.02 -9.62 -1.22
N LEU A 39 -6.49 -9.29 -0.04
CA LEU A 39 -5.63 -8.13 0.18
C LEU A 39 -4.19 -8.62 0.42
N PRO A 40 -3.35 -8.76 -0.63
CA PRO A 40 -1.95 -9.03 -0.42
C PRO A 40 -1.35 -7.90 0.44
N PRO A 41 -0.57 -8.23 1.49
CA PRO A 41 0.08 -7.21 2.30
C PRO A 41 1.06 -6.44 1.41
N LEU A 42 0.70 -5.20 1.08
CA LEU A 42 1.59 -4.29 0.36
C LEU A 42 2.80 -4.00 1.24
N SER A 43 3.98 -4.39 0.77
CA SER A 43 5.21 -4.05 1.46
C SER A 43 5.54 -2.56 1.26
N VAL A 44 6.33 -2.00 2.17
CA VAL A 44 6.82 -0.61 2.05
C VAL A 44 7.61 -0.43 0.74
N SER A 45 8.33 -1.46 0.29
CA SER A 45 9.03 -1.49 -1.00
C SER A 45 8.08 -1.39 -2.19
N ASP A 46 6.93 -2.08 -2.15
CA ASP A 46 5.93 -1.99 -3.23
C ASP A 46 5.33 -0.59 -3.29
N GLY A 47 5.06 0.01 -2.13
CA GLY A 47 4.62 1.39 -2.01
C GLY A 47 5.63 2.39 -2.57
N ALA A 48 6.93 2.18 -2.32
CA ALA A 48 8.01 3.03 -2.84
C ALA A 48 8.12 2.94 -4.37
N LEU A 49 8.01 1.73 -4.94
CA LEU A 49 8.01 1.51 -6.38
C LEU A 49 6.85 2.25 -7.05
N ILE A 50 5.63 2.07 -6.56
CA ILE A 50 4.44 2.73 -7.10
C ILE A 50 4.57 4.25 -6.94
N GLY A 51 4.94 4.74 -5.75
CA GLY A 51 5.10 6.16 -5.49
C GLY A 51 6.14 6.83 -6.38
N SER A 52 7.29 6.17 -6.60
CA SER A 52 8.36 6.69 -7.47
C SER A 52 7.92 6.79 -8.93
N ALA A 53 7.13 5.81 -9.42
CA ALA A 53 6.60 5.83 -10.77
C ALA A 53 5.61 7.00 -10.98
N MET A 54 4.70 7.22 -10.02
CA MET A 54 3.78 8.36 -10.05
C MET A 54 4.53 9.70 -10.05
N LEU A 55 5.50 9.86 -9.15
CA LEU A 55 6.31 11.09 -9.07
C LEU A 55 7.14 11.32 -10.33
N GLY A 56 7.66 10.25 -10.95
CA GLY A 56 8.39 10.33 -12.21
C GLY A 56 7.53 10.86 -13.36
N LEU A 57 6.29 10.37 -13.51
CA LEU A 57 5.35 10.87 -14.51
C LEU A 57 4.99 12.34 -14.29
N TRP A 58 4.77 12.73 -13.03
CA TRP A 58 4.49 14.11 -12.66
C TRP A 58 5.68 15.03 -12.92
N GLY A 59 6.89 14.57 -12.61
CA GLY A 59 8.13 15.29 -12.89
C GLY A 59 8.33 15.52 -14.39
N LEU A 60 8.11 14.49 -15.22
CA LEU A 60 8.18 14.61 -16.68
C LEU A 60 7.17 15.62 -17.23
N ALA A 61 5.92 15.57 -16.76
CA ALA A 61 4.89 16.53 -17.18
C ALA A 61 5.26 17.97 -16.80
N PHE A 62 5.82 18.17 -15.59
CA PHE A 62 6.28 19.48 -15.13
C PHE A 62 7.45 20.01 -15.98
N VAL A 63 8.44 19.17 -16.25
CA VAL A 63 9.59 19.52 -17.09
C VAL A 63 9.13 19.92 -18.49
N PHE A 64 8.27 19.13 -19.12
CA PHE A 64 7.75 19.43 -20.45
C PHE A 64 6.99 20.77 -20.46
N ARG A 65 6.14 21.01 -19.47
CA ARG A 65 5.41 22.28 -19.33
C ARG A 65 6.35 23.48 -19.15
N SER A 66 7.41 23.31 -18.36
CA SER A 66 8.40 24.37 -18.12
C SER A 66 9.25 24.66 -19.36
N ALA A 67 9.68 23.62 -20.09
CA ALA A 67 10.45 23.75 -21.31
C ALA A 67 9.65 24.46 -22.41
N VAL A 68 8.39 24.07 -22.62
CA VAL A 68 7.49 24.74 -23.58
C VAL A 68 7.35 26.22 -23.24
N ARG A 69 7.10 26.57 -21.98
CA ARG A 69 7.01 27.98 -21.55
C ARG A 69 8.30 28.77 -21.82
N ALA A 70 9.45 28.17 -21.53
CA ALA A 70 10.74 28.83 -21.72
C ALA A 70 11.06 29.07 -23.21
N ILE A 71 10.65 28.16 -24.10
CA ILE A 71 10.83 28.31 -25.54
C ILE A 71 9.93 29.44 -26.08
N TYR A 72 8.64 29.42 -25.73
CA TYR A 72 7.70 30.46 -26.21
C TYR A 72 8.06 31.86 -25.70
N GLN A 73 8.54 32.00 -24.47
CA GLN A 73 8.98 33.31 -23.96
C GLN A 73 10.21 33.88 -24.70
N ARG A 74 11.05 33.02 -25.28
CA ARG A 74 12.21 33.46 -26.07
C ARG A 74 11.86 33.96 -27.47
N GLU A 75 10.70 33.60 -28.01
CA GLU A 75 10.26 34.04 -29.34
C GLU A 75 9.58 35.43 -29.32
N GLU A 76 9.21 35.92 -28.14
CA GLU A 76 8.56 37.24 -27.96
C GLU A 76 9.53 38.38 -27.61
N GLU A 77 10.81 38.09 -27.35
CA GLU A 77 11.92 39.07 -27.16
C GLU A 77 12.67 39.33 -28.48
#